data_AF-A0A1S2MDT8-F1
#
_entry.id   AF-A0A1S2MDT8-F1
#
_cell.length_a   1.000
_cell.length_b   1.000
_cell.length_c   1.000
_cell.angle_alpha   90.00
_cell.angle_beta   90.00
_cell.angle_gamma   90.00
#
_symmetry.space_group_name_H-M   'P 1'
#
loop_
_entity.id
_entity.type
_entity.pdbx_description
1 polymer ?
#
loop_
_entity_poly.entity_id
_entity_poly.type
_entity_poly.pdbx_seq_one_letter_code
_entity_poly.pdbx_strand_id
1 'polypeptide(L)'
;MAVINKEKSLVDEKEQVFLRDIASRNDAWNSNFLRVFKLGFYEVEIEENREEAIEIYNDYFMNLLNAERAVFLKNNIDEIDFSLLIEDIENDIYKIIKDYDQSQKQRNDDKKKEARLDEIEEIIKLIDNKNYKKASEYTIDNTIQHDIEVVTTLKKFANAKYIYNISNDPNNFLFEKNLVWISPSYNGIKAEEIISYINQFFTIEQWNELHKEERDYQKMVSVQSKRDERERIVEANKPLPKVGMTSNEVLESRWGKPEKVNRTTTANRVREQWAYPNFKYIYLEDGIVTAIKD
;
A
#
# COMPACT_ATOMS: atom_id res chain seq x y z
N MET A 1 18.09 -31.23 59.71
CA MET A 1 18.39 -32.21 58.64
C MET A 1 17.12 -32.91 58.12
N ALA A 2 16.26 -33.49 58.96
CA ALA A 2 15.06 -34.22 58.49
C ALA A 2 14.01 -33.37 57.75
N VAL A 3 13.80 -32.11 58.14
CA VAL A 3 12.83 -31.20 57.48
C VAL A 3 13.33 -30.76 56.09
N ILE A 4 14.61 -30.38 55.98
CA ILE A 4 15.27 -30.00 54.72
C ILE A 4 15.23 -31.16 53.71
N ASN A 5 15.47 -32.39 54.16
CA ASN A 5 15.38 -33.58 53.29
C ASN A 5 13.95 -33.87 52.82
N LYS A 6 12.93 -33.56 53.62
CA LYS A 6 11.52 -33.76 53.25
C LYS A 6 11.03 -32.70 52.25
N GLU A 7 11.44 -31.46 52.42
CA GLU A 7 11.14 -30.39 51.46
C GLU A 7 11.81 -30.66 50.11
N LYS A 8 13.09 -31.04 50.11
CA LYS A 8 13.81 -31.41 48.89
C LYS A 8 13.16 -32.60 48.14
N SER A 9 12.66 -33.60 48.89
CA SER A 9 11.94 -34.74 48.33
C SER A 9 10.57 -34.37 47.74
N LEU A 10 9.90 -33.34 48.27
CA LEU A 10 8.59 -32.88 47.76
C LEU A 10 8.71 -31.99 46.52
N VAL A 11 9.81 -31.21 46.41
CA VAL A 11 10.13 -30.44 45.20
C VAL A 11 10.43 -31.38 44.04
N ASP A 12 11.28 -32.38 44.27
CA ASP A 12 11.62 -33.39 43.27
C ASP A 12 10.38 -34.17 42.77
N GLU A 13 9.49 -34.60 43.67
CA GLU A 13 8.26 -35.28 43.28
C GLU A 13 7.36 -34.43 42.37
N LYS A 14 7.27 -33.11 42.62
CA LYS A 14 6.47 -32.19 41.80
C LYS A 14 7.08 -31.96 40.42
N GLU A 15 8.39 -31.77 40.33
CA GLU A 15 9.09 -31.60 39.06
C GLU A 15 9.01 -32.88 38.22
N GLN A 16 9.16 -34.04 38.85
CA GLN A 16 8.97 -35.35 38.21
C GLN A 16 7.54 -35.60 37.72
N VAL A 17 6.53 -34.97 38.32
CA VAL A 17 5.15 -34.95 37.80
C VAL A 17 5.05 -34.06 36.57
N PHE A 18 5.68 -32.87 36.59
CA PHE A 18 5.73 -31.98 35.44
C PHE A 18 6.40 -32.65 34.23
N LEU A 19 7.58 -33.28 34.41
CA LEU A 19 8.30 -33.98 33.35
C LEU A 19 7.45 -35.07 32.69
N ARG A 20 6.75 -35.88 33.50
CA ARG A 20 5.80 -36.89 33.00
C ARG A 20 4.65 -36.27 32.21
N ASP A 21 4.16 -35.10 32.64
CA ASP A 21 3.05 -34.41 31.97
C ASP A 21 3.44 -33.83 30.61
N ILE A 22 4.63 -33.22 30.49
CA ILE A 22 5.13 -32.74 29.20
C ILE A 22 5.53 -33.89 28.28
N ALA A 23 6.18 -34.94 28.80
CA ALA A 23 6.57 -36.11 28.00
C ALA A 23 5.35 -36.84 27.42
N SER A 24 4.24 -36.96 28.17
CA SER A 24 3.01 -37.57 27.66
C SER A 24 2.30 -36.73 26.60
N ARG A 25 2.77 -35.49 26.36
CA ARG A 25 2.26 -34.54 25.34
C ARG A 25 3.29 -34.29 24.25
N ASN A 26 4.41 -35.02 24.24
CA ASN A 26 5.46 -34.92 23.23
C ASN A 26 5.02 -35.61 21.93
N ASP A 27 3.92 -35.12 21.36
CA ASP A 27 3.40 -35.52 20.07
C ASP A 27 3.20 -34.26 19.20
N ALA A 28 3.47 -34.37 17.91
CA ALA A 28 3.42 -33.24 16.97
C ALA A 28 2.00 -32.64 16.78
N TRP A 29 0.97 -33.19 17.42
CA TRP A 29 -0.42 -32.74 17.33
C TRP A 29 -0.92 -32.11 18.63
N ASN A 30 -0.13 -32.15 19.70
CA ASN A 30 -0.55 -31.67 21.00
C ASN A 30 -0.29 -30.17 21.15
N SER A 31 -1.26 -29.36 20.74
CA SER A 31 -1.20 -27.90 20.90
C SER A 31 -1.09 -27.44 22.36
N ASN A 32 -1.34 -28.32 23.34
CA ASN A 32 -1.20 -27.98 24.75
C ASN A 32 0.23 -28.11 25.27
N PHE A 33 1.15 -28.75 24.53
CA PHE A 33 2.53 -28.95 24.98
C PHE A 33 3.19 -27.62 25.35
N LEU A 34 3.22 -26.65 24.43
CA LEU A 34 3.87 -25.34 24.63
C LEU A 34 3.32 -24.60 25.85
N ARG A 35 2.00 -24.61 26.02
CA ARG A 35 1.33 -23.99 27.16
C ARG A 35 1.75 -24.64 28.48
N VAL A 36 1.72 -25.97 28.56
CA VAL A 36 2.07 -26.70 29.79
C VAL A 36 3.56 -26.52 30.10
N PHE A 37 4.41 -26.65 29.08
CA PHE A 37 5.85 -26.45 29.20
C PHE A 37 6.17 -25.06 29.75
N LYS A 38 5.63 -24.00 29.15
CA LYS A 38 5.86 -22.61 29.56
C LYS A 38 5.41 -22.32 30.99
N LEU A 39 4.30 -22.92 31.44
CA LEU A 39 3.79 -22.73 32.80
C LEU A 39 4.62 -23.44 33.86
N GLY A 40 5.25 -24.57 33.54
CA GLY A 40 5.99 -25.37 34.52
C GLY A 40 7.50 -25.15 34.50
N PHE A 41 8.10 -24.92 33.33
CA PHE A 41 9.56 -24.91 33.16
C PHE A 41 10.30 -23.87 34.00
N TYR A 42 9.73 -22.67 34.15
CA TYR A 42 10.38 -21.61 34.94
C TYR A 42 10.26 -21.83 36.46
N GLU A 43 9.45 -22.79 36.90
CA GLU A 43 9.31 -23.20 38.30
C GLU A 43 10.24 -24.39 38.65
N VAL A 44 10.96 -24.96 37.68
CA VAL A 44 11.91 -26.07 37.90
C VAL A 44 13.22 -25.53 38.51
N GLU A 45 13.53 -26.01 39.71
CA GLU A 45 14.69 -25.62 40.51
C GLU A 45 15.84 -26.64 40.41
N ILE A 46 15.56 -27.92 40.15
CA ILE A 46 16.59 -28.96 40.05
C ILE A 46 17.19 -28.96 38.63
N GLU A 47 18.50 -28.78 38.55
CA GLU A 47 19.22 -28.66 37.27
C GLU A 47 19.04 -29.89 36.36
N GLU A 48 19.12 -31.10 36.90
CA GLU A 48 18.93 -32.35 36.14
C GLU A 48 17.52 -32.43 35.54
N ASN A 49 16.49 -32.04 36.31
CA ASN A 49 15.11 -32.00 35.82
C ASN A 49 14.91 -30.89 34.78
N ARG A 50 15.64 -29.77 34.90
CA ARG A 50 15.64 -28.69 33.92
C ARG A 50 16.27 -29.13 32.60
N GLU A 51 17.38 -29.87 32.65
CA GLU A 51 18.01 -30.47 31.47
C GLU A 51 17.06 -31.47 30.79
N GLU A 52 16.44 -32.39 31.54
CA GLU A 52 15.46 -33.34 31.01
C GLU A 52 14.25 -32.64 30.36
N ALA A 53 13.76 -31.55 30.95
CA ALA A 53 12.70 -30.75 30.35
C ALA A 53 13.14 -30.13 29.01
N ILE A 54 14.37 -29.63 28.91
CA ILE A 54 14.93 -29.09 27.65
C ILE A 54 15.05 -30.18 26.59
N GLU A 55 15.44 -31.40 26.95
CA GLU A 55 15.47 -32.54 26.01
C GLU A 55 14.07 -32.84 25.46
N ILE A 56 13.06 -32.96 26.33
CA ILE A 56 11.67 -33.18 25.93
C ILE A 56 11.16 -32.05 25.02
N TYR A 57 11.56 -30.80 25.29
CA TYR A 57 11.24 -29.63 24.47
C TYR A 57 11.83 -29.74 23.06
N ASN A 58 13.11 -30.08 22.95
CA ASN A 58 13.77 -30.25 21.65
C ASN A 58 13.18 -31.43 20.87
N ASP A 59 12.88 -32.55 21.53
CA ASP A 59 12.22 -33.70 20.90
C ASP A 59 10.85 -33.32 20.33
N TYR A 60 10.08 -32.50 21.04
CA TYR A 60 8.79 -32.01 20.55
C TYR A 60 8.93 -31.20 19.25
N PHE A 61 9.93 -30.30 19.17
CA PHE A 61 10.18 -29.56 17.95
C PHE A 61 10.73 -30.43 16.82
N MET A 62 11.60 -31.40 17.11
CA MET A 62 12.00 -32.41 16.11
C MET A 62 10.80 -33.15 15.54
N ASN A 63 9.85 -33.55 16.39
CA ASN A 63 8.61 -34.21 15.96
C ASN A 63 7.75 -33.28 15.09
N LEU A 64 7.64 -31.99 15.42
CA LEU A 64 6.94 -30.99 14.61
C LEU A 64 7.60 -30.77 13.25
N LEU A 65 8.93 -30.71 13.20
CA LEU A 65 9.72 -30.57 11.98
C LEU A 65 9.51 -31.79 11.06
N ASN A 66 9.65 -33.00 11.61
CA ASN A 66 9.45 -34.26 10.88
C ASN A 66 8.01 -34.42 10.35
N ALA A 67 7.03 -33.79 11.02
CA ALA A 67 5.64 -33.79 10.60
C ALA A 67 5.29 -32.65 9.60
N GLU A 68 6.27 -31.89 9.14
CA GLU A 68 6.13 -30.77 8.19
C GLU A 68 5.09 -29.71 8.61
N ARG A 69 5.05 -29.39 9.91
CA ARG A 69 4.00 -28.54 10.53
C ARG A 69 4.24 -27.04 10.41
N ALA A 70 4.61 -26.56 9.23
CA ALA A 70 4.95 -25.14 8.99
C ALA A 70 3.88 -24.14 9.48
N VAL A 71 2.60 -24.44 9.25
CA VAL A 71 1.47 -23.59 9.69
C VAL A 71 1.39 -23.50 11.22
N PHE A 72 1.58 -24.63 11.91
CA PHE A 72 1.53 -24.68 13.37
C PHE A 72 2.70 -23.90 13.97
N LEU A 73 3.92 -24.10 13.46
CA LEU A 73 5.11 -23.37 13.88
C LEU A 73 4.92 -21.86 13.70
N LYS A 74 4.37 -21.44 12.55
CA LYS A 74 4.09 -20.03 12.29
C LYS A 74 3.06 -19.45 13.27
N ASN A 75 1.97 -20.16 13.53
CA ASN A 75 0.88 -19.68 14.38
C ASN A 75 1.25 -19.59 15.86
N ASN A 76 2.25 -20.36 16.30
CA ASN A 76 2.68 -20.41 17.69
C ASN A 76 4.10 -19.87 17.88
N ILE A 77 4.65 -19.11 16.92
CA ILE A 77 6.04 -18.63 16.95
C ILE A 77 6.35 -17.84 18.23
N ASP A 78 5.38 -17.07 18.73
CA ASP A 78 5.51 -16.25 19.96
C ASP A 78 5.48 -17.10 21.25
N GLU A 79 5.08 -18.37 21.15
CA GLU A 79 5.10 -19.32 22.26
C GLU A 79 6.40 -20.15 22.30
N ILE A 80 7.20 -20.11 21.24
CA ILE A 80 8.48 -20.81 21.15
C ILE A 80 9.53 -19.99 21.89
N ASP A 81 10.08 -20.55 22.97
CA ASP A 81 11.32 -20.07 23.55
C ASP A 81 12.50 -20.63 22.75
N PHE A 82 13.01 -19.82 21.82
CA PHE A 82 14.15 -20.18 20.98
C PHE A 82 15.44 -20.37 21.77
N SER A 83 15.56 -19.77 22.97
CA SER A 83 16.76 -19.89 23.79
C SER A 83 16.97 -21.29 24.38
N LEU A 84 15.93 -22.14 24.32
CA LEU A 84 15.96 -23.52 24.80
C LEU A 84 16.16 -24.54 23.66
N LEU A 85 16.23 -24.08 22.41
CA LEU A 85 16.41 -24.95 21.26
C LEU A 85 17.89 -25.20 20.99
N ILE A 86 18.20 -26.39 20.50
CA ILE A 86 19.50 -26.66 19.87
C ILE A 86 19.57 -25.94 18.51
N GLU A 87 20.77 -25.51 18.14
CA GLU A 87 21.03 -24.64 16.99
C GLU A 87 20.44 -25.20 15.67
N ASP A 88 20.53 -26.51 15.45
CA ASP A 88 19.99 -27.14 14.23
C ASP A 88 18.46 -27.02 14.14
N ILE A 89 17.75 -27.23 15.26
CA ILE A 89 16.28 -27.13 15.32
C ILE A 89 15.84 -25.68 15.13
N GLU A 90 16.50 -24.76 15.81
CA GLU A 90 16.25 -23.33 15.67
C GLU A 90 16.37 -22.89 14.20
N ASN A 91 17.47 -23.27 13.54
CA ASN A 91 17.73 -22.96 12.14
C ASN A 91 16.67 -23.55 11.20
N ASP A 92 16.26 -24.80 11.44
CA ASP A 92 15.23 -25.46 10.63
C ASP A 92 13.85 -24.81 10.80
N ILE A 93 13.48 -24.42 12.02
CA ILE A 93 12.24 -23.68 12.28
C ILE A 93 12.26 -22.33 11.55
N TYR A 94 13.35 -21.57 11.65
CA TYR A 94 13.46 -20.29 10.93
C TYR A 94 13.36 -20.46 9.42
N LYS A 95 14.01 -21.50 8.88
CA LYS A 95 13.95 -21.80 7.45
C LYS A 95 12.53 -22.13 7.01
N ILE A 96 11.83 -23.00 7.73
CA ILE A 96 10.44 -23.37 7.43
C ILE A 96 9.51 -22.16 7.48
N ILE A 97 9.66 -21.30 8.48
CA ILE A 97 8.84 -20.09 8.63
C ILE A 97 9.09 -19.12 7.46
N LYS A 98 10.36 -18.94 7.08
CA LYS A 98 10.73 -18.11 5.93
C LYS A 98 10.17 -18.67 4.62
N ASP A 99 10.30 -19.97 4.39
CA ASP A 99 9.80 -20.64 3.20
C ASP A 99 8.26 -20.59 3.15
N TYR A 100 7.59 -20.74 4.30
CA TYR A 100 6.15 -20.57 4.42
C TYR A 100 5.71 -19.16 4.01
N ASP A 101 6.34 -18.12 4.58
CA ASP A 101 6.01 -16.72 4.25
C ASP A 101 6.23 -16.41 2.76
N GLN A 102 7.31 -16.94 2.16
CA GLN A 102 7.57 -16.81 0.73
C GLN A 102 6.50 -17.51 -0.12
N SER A 103 6.10 -18.73 0.27
CA SER A 103 5.06 -19.49 -0.43
C SER A 103 3.70 -18.81 -0.40
N GLN A 104 3.33 -18.18 0.74
CA GLN A 104 2.08 -17.43 0.85
C GLN A 104 2.09 -16.17 0.00
N LYS A 105 3.22 -15.46 -0.06
CA LYS A 105 3.39 -14.30 -0.94
C LYS A 105 3.21 -14.69 -2.41
N GLN A 106 3.86 -15.77 -2.84
CA GLN A 106 3.74 -16.26 -4.21
C GLN A 106 2.30 -16.68 -4.55
N ARG A 107 1.63 -17.43 -3.66
CA ARG A 107 0.21 -17.81 -3.85
C ARG A 107 -0.71 -16.60 -3.98
N ASN A 108 -0.45 -15.53 -3.24
CA ASN A 108 -1.23 -14.30 -3.36
C ASN A 108 -0.98 -13.58 -4.69
N ASP A 109 0.26 -13.58 -5.18
CA ASP A 109 0.61 -12.99 -6.48
C ASP A 109 -0.01 -13.78 -7.64
N ASP A 110 -0.05 -15.12 -7.53
CA ASP A 110 -0.69 -16.03 -8.48
C ASP A 110 -2.22 -15.85 -8.51
N LYS A 111 -2.87 -15.78 -7.34
CA LYS A 111 -4.31 -15.48 -7.26
C LYS A 111 -4.67 -14.14 -7.88
N LYS A 112 -3.85 -13.11 -7.65
CA LYS A 112 -4.02 -11.82 -8.32
C LYS A 112 -3.87 -11.96 -9.84
N LYS A 113 -2.99 -12.85 -10.33
CA LYS A 113 -2.80 -13.13 -11.76
C LYS A 113 -3.98 -13.82 -12.39
N GLU A 114 -4.58 -14.77 -11.69
CA GLU A 114 -5.79 -15.45 -12.14
C GLU A 114 -6.97 -14.47 -12.24
N ALA A 115 -7.21 -13.67 -11.19
CA ALA A 115 -8.26 -12.65 -11.20
C ALA A 115 -8.09 -11.62 -12.35
N ARG A 116 -6.84 -11.28 -12.71
CA ARG A 116 -6.55 -10.42 -13.89
C ARG A 116 -7.03 -11.04 -15.20
N LEU A 117 -6.78 -12.34 -15.38
CA LEU A 117 -7.15 -13.03 -16.61
C LEU A 117 -8.68 -13.08 -16.74
N ASP A 118 -9.39 -13.30 -15.64
CA ASP A 118 -10.85 -13.27 -15.61
C ASP A 118 -11.41 -11.89 -16.02
N GLU A 119 -10.84 -10.79 -15.52
CA GLU A 119 -11.25 -9.43 -15.89
C GLU A 119 -11.02 -9.14 -17.38
N ILE A 120 -9.84 -9.51 -17.91
CA ILE A 120 -9.52 -9.35 -19.33
C ILE A 120 -10.48 -10.16 -20.20
N GLU A 121 -10.75 -11.41 -19.83
CA GLU A 121 -11.71 -12.26 -20.51
C GLU A 121 -13.12 -11.67 -20.53
N GLU A 122 -13.56 -11.05 -19.44
CA GLU A 122 -14.87 -10.41 -19.38
C GLU A 122 -14.97 -9.20 -20.31
N ILE A 123 -13.93 -8.37 -20.36
CA ILE A 123 -13.88 -7.24 -21.32
C ILE A 123 -13.89 -7.75 -22.76
N ILE A 124 -13.14 -8.82 -23.06
CA ILE A 124 -13.15 -9.47 -24.37
C ILE A 124 -14.54 -9.98 -24.73
N LYS A 125 -15.20 -10.71 -23.82
CA LYS A 125 -16.58 -11.20 -24.02
C LYS A 125 -17.54 -10.05 -24.30
N LEU A 126 -17.41 -8.93 -23.59
CA LEU A 126 -18.24 -7.74 -23.84
C LEU A 126 -17.97 -7.14 -25.22
N ILE A 127 -16.70 -7.06 -25.65
CA ILE A 127 -16.32 -6.60 -27.00
C ILE A 127 -16.88 -7.53 -28.08
N ASP A 128 -16.71 -8.84 -27.94
CA ASP A 128 -17.17 -9.84 -28.91
C ASP A 128 -18.69 -9.83 -29.05
N ASN A 129 -19.40 -9.61 -27.93
CA ASN A 129 -20.85 -9.43 -27.90
C ASN A 129 -21.31 -8.03 -28.31
N LYS A 130 -20.40 -7.18 -28.82
CA LYS A 130 -20.65 -5.79 -29.26
C LYS A 130 -21.22 -4.89 -28.15
N ASN A 131 -21.04 -5.25 -26.88
CA ASN A 131 -21.43 -4.46 -25.74
C ASN A 131 -20.34 -3.43 -25.37
N TYR A 132 -20.04 -2.59 -26.35
CA TYR A 132 -18.90 -1.69 -26.31
C TYR A 132 -18.96 -0.66 -25.18
N LYS A 133 -20.17 -0.21 -24.82
CA LYS A 133 -20.37 0.71 -23.69
C LYS A 133 -19.94 0.07 -22.37
N LYS A 134 -20.40 -1.15 -22.08
CA LYS A 134 -20.04 -1.84 -20.84
C LYS A 134 -18.55 -2.19 -20.82
N ALA A 135 -17.98 -2.58 -21.95
CA ALA A 135 -16.55 -2.83 -22.06
C ALA A 135 -15.72 -1.57 -21.78
N SER A 136 -16.11 -0.40 -22.31
CA SER A 136 -15.37 0.85 -22.09
C SER A 136 -15.48 1.37 -20.65
N GLU A 137 -16.62 1.15 -20.00
CA GLU A 137 -16.91 1.55 -18.62
C GLU A 137 -16.47 0.50 -17.58
N TYR A 138 -15.88 -0.62 -18.00
CA TYR A 138 -15.51 -1.72 -17.11
C TYR A 138 -14.57 -1.24 -15.99
N THR A 139 -14.94 -1.53 -14.74
CA THR A 139 -14.16 -1.12 -13.56
C THR A 139 -13.16 -2.22 -13.22
N ILE A 140 -11.90 -1.83 -13.03
CA ILE A 140 -10.79 -2.74 -12.71
C ILE A 140 -10.47 -2.55 -11.23
N ASP A 141 -10.09 -3.62 -10.54
CA ASP A 141 -9.48 -3.49 -9.21
C ASP A 141 -8.12 -2.78 -9.30
N ASN A 142 -8.06 -1.54 -8.77
CA ASN A 142 -6.88 -0.69 -8.80
C ASN A 142 -5.66 -1.24 -8.04
N THR A 143 -5.80 -2.37 -7.32
CA THR A 143 -4.68 -3.03 -6.61
C THR A 143 -3.74 -3.82 -7.54
N ILE A 144 -4.04 -3.87 -8.85
CA ILE A 144 -3.35 -4.70 -9.82
C ILE A 144 -2.63 -3.85 -10.88
N GLN A 145 -1.37 -3.50 -10.62
CA GLN A 145 -0.68 -2.38 -11.28
C GLN A 145 0.09 -2.73 -12.58
N HIS A 146 0.16 -4.00 -13.00
CA HIS A 146 1.15 -4.43 -14.02
C HIS A 146 0.65 -4.75 -15.45
N ASP A 147 -0.66 -4.79 -15.72
CA ASP A 147 -1.20 -5.01 -17.09
C ASP A 147 -2.16 -3.90 -17.55
N ILE A 148 -1.99 -2.68 -17.01
CA ILE A 148 -2.84 -1.53 -17.29
C ILE A 148 -2.93 -1.20 -18.79
N GLU A 149 -1.89 -1.53 -19.56
CA GLU A 149 -1.84 -1.22 -20.99
C GLU A 149 -2.80 -2.08 -21.81
N VAL A 150 -2.87 -3.40 -21.57
CA VAL A 150 -3.79 -4.29 -22.29
C VAL A 150 -5.23 -3.91 -21.96
N VAL A 151 -5.54 -3.77 -20.67
CA VAL A 151 -6.91 -3.45 -20.26
C VAL A 151 -7.33 -2.08 -20.76
N THR A 152 -6.45 -1.07 -20.63
CA THR A 152 -6.74 0.27 -21.15
C THR A 152 -6.90 0.23 -22.67
N THR A 153 -6.08 -0.52 -23.39
CA THR A 153 -6.20 -0.68 -24.85
C THR A 153 -7.56 -1.27 -25.24
N LEU A 154 -7.99 -2.37 -24.61
CA LEU A 154 -9.30 -2.97 -24.85
C LEU A 154 -10.44 -1.99 -24.55
N LYS A 155 -10.36 -1.25 -23.44
CA LYS A 155 -11.36 -0.24 -23.07
C LYS A 155 -11.40 0.93 -24.05
N LYS A 156 -10.25 1.43 -24.50
CA LYS A 156 -10.14 2.50 -25.52
C LYS A 156 -10.71 2.05 -26.85
N PHE A 157 -10.37 0.84 -27.28
CA PHE A 157 -10.92 0.24 -28.48
C PHE A 157 -12.45 0.10 -28.40
N ALA A 158 -12.97 -0.44 -27.30
CA ALA A 158 -14.40 -0.53 -27.07
C ALA A 158 -15.07 0.85 -27.07
N ASN A 159 -14.46 1.84 -26.41
CA ASN A 159 -15.03 3.19 -26.37
C ASN A 159 -15.09 3.83 -27.77
N ALA A 160 -14.05 3.65 -28.58
CA ALA A 160 -14.06 4.10 -29.96
C ALA A 160 -15.21 3.46 -30.76
N LYS A 161 -15.38 2.13 -30.67
CA LYS A 161 -16.51 1.42 -31.29
C LYS A 161 -17.86 1.94 -30.82
N TYR A 162 -18.02 2.18 -29.51
CA TYR A 162 -19.24 2.72 -28.93
C TYR A 162 -19.56 4.12 -29.46
N ILE A 163 -18.58 5.03 -29.44
CA ILE A 163 -18.74 6.41 -29.91
C ILE A 163 -19.10 6.40 -31.39
N TYR A 164 -18.36 5.65 -32.22
CA TYR A 164 -18.62 5.56 -33.65
C TYR A 164 -20.00 4.98 -33.96
N ASN A 165 -20.47 4.00 -33.20
CA ASN A 165 -21.82 3.45 -33.38
C ASN A 165 -22.94 4.47 -33.11
N ILE A 166 -22.69 5.45 -32.23
CA ILE A 166 -23.67 6.51 -31.92
C ILE A 166 -23.54 7.68 -32.87
N SER A 167 -22.31 8.14 -33.14
CA SER A 167 -22.08 9.33 -33.96
C SER A 167 -22.16 9.04 -35.45
N ASN A 168 -21.76 7.84 -35.86
CA ASN A 168 -21.46 7.47 -37.24
C ASN A 168 -20.55 8.49 -37.95
N ASP A 169 -19.65 9.11 -37.19
CA ASP A 169 -18.78 10.18 -37.64
C ASP A 169 -17.32 9.83 -37.35
N PRO A 170 -16.50 9.55 -38.39
CA PRO A 170 -15.09 9.26 -38.22
C PRO A 170 -14.27 10.48 -37.77
N ASN A 171 -14.81 11.70 -37.90
CA ASN A 171 -14.16 12.93 -37.44
C ASN A 171 -14.57 13.29 -36.00
N ASN A 172 -15.32 12.44 -35.31
CA ASN A 172 -15.69 12.69 -33.94
C ASN A 172 -14.41 12.73 -33.07
N PHE A 173 -14.20 13.85 -32.38
CA PHE A 173 -13.01 14.07 -31.57
C PHE A 173 -12.75 12.96 -30.54
N LEU A 174 -13.79 12.49 -29.85
CA LEU A 174 -13.62 11.43 -28.85
C LEU A 174 -13.33 10.08 -29.51
N PHE A 175 -13.91 9.80 -30.67
CA PHE A 175 -13.60 8.59 -31.43
C PHE A 175 -12.13 8.53 -31.81
N GLU A 176 -11.62 9.57 -32.48
CA GLU A 176 -10.21 9.68 -32.89
C GLU A 176 -9.29 9.55 -31.67
N LYS A 177 -9.57 10.32 -30.60
CA LYS A 177 -8.74 10.31 -29.38
C LYS A 177 -8.60 8.93 -28.75
N ASN A 178 -9.64 8.10 -28.80
CA ASN A 178 -9.54 6.74 -28.27
C ASN A 178 -8.70 5.82 -29.18
N LEU A 179 -8.78 5.98 -30.51
CA LEU A 179 -7.98 5.18 -31.44
C LEU A 179 -6.50 5.55 -31.39
N VAL A 180 -6.17 6.85 -31.46
CA VAL A 180 -4.78 7.31 -31.48
C VAL A 180 -4.08 7.12 -30.14
N TRP A 181 -4.83 6.93 -29.04
CA TRP A 181 -4.24 6.52 -27.76
C TRP A 181 -3.56 5.16 -27.84
N ILE A 182 -4.09 4.24 -28.65
CA ILE A 182 -3.56 2.89 -28.82
C ILE A 182 -2.28 2.97 -29.65
N SER A 183 -1.23 2.26 -29.22
CA SER A 183 0.06 2.27 -29.91
C SER A 183 -0.01 1.61 -31.29
N PRO A 184 0.59 2.21 -32.34
CA PRO A 184 0.80 1.56 -33.64
C PRO A 184 1.59 0.25 -33.57
N SER A 185 2.39 0.07 -32.52
CA SER A 185 3.15 -1.15 -32.25
C SER A 185 2.47 -2.12 -31.29
N TYR A 186 1.19 -1.90 -30.95
CA TYR A 186 0.46 -2.75 -30.03
C TYR A 186 0.41 -4.19 -30.54
N ASN A 187 0.91 -5.12 -29.74
CA ASN A 187 0.99 -6.55 -30.06
C ASN A 187 0.28 -7.42 -29.01
N GLY A 188 -0.57 -6.82 -28.18
CA GLY A 188 -1.31 -7.49 -27.13
C GLY A 188 -2.57 -8.20 -27.62
N ILE A 189 -3.46 -8.51 -26.68
CA ILE A 189 -4.70 -9.21 -26.97
C ILE A 189 -5.57 -8.40 -27.95
N LYS A 190 -6.15 -9.10 -28.93
CA LYS A 190 -6.92 -8.51 -30.06
C LYS A 190 -6.12 -7.56 -30.96
N ALA A 191 -4.79 -7.57 -30.93
CA ALA A 191 -3.97 -6.68 -31.76
C ALA A 191 -4.37 -6.68 -33.24
N GLU A 192 -4.54 -7.85 -33.86
CA GLU A 192 -4.93 -7.94 -35.27
C GLU A 192 -6.28 -7.25 -35.57
N GLU A 193 -7.29 -7.49 -34.74
CA GLU A 193 -8.62 -6.88 -34.87
C GLU A 193 -8.55 -5.36 -34.68
N ILE A 194 -7.84 -4.92 -33.65
CA ILE A 194 -7.70 -3.51 -33.29
C ILE A 194 -6.96 -2.75 -34.39
N ILE A 195 -5.80 -3.27 -34.81
CA ILE A 195 -4.99 -2.68 -35.88
C ILE A 195 -5.78 -2.65 -37.19
N SER A 196 -6.45 -3.75 -37.55
CA SER A 196 -7.28 -3.82 -38.74
C SER A 196 -8.40 -2.77 -38.73
N TYR A 197 -9.01 -2.52 -37.57
CA TYR A 197 -10.04 -1.49 -37.43
C TYR A 197 -9.47 -0.08 -37.54
N ILE A 198 -8.37 0.22 -36.87
CA ILE A 198 -7.73 1.56 -36.91
C ILE A 198 -7.28 1.89 -38.34
N ASN A 199 -6.74 0.90 -39.07
CA ASN A 199 -6.30 1.06 -40.45
C ASN A 199 -7.44 1.34 -41.46
N GLN A 200 -8.71 1.25 -41.05
CA GLN A 200 -9.84 1.71 -41.86
C GLN A 200 -9.96 3.24 -41.88
N PHE A 201 -9.35 3.93 -40.90
CA PHE A 201 -9.48 5.37 -40.70
C PHE A 201 -8.17 6.13 -40.87
N PHE A 202 -7.03 5.50 -40.55
CA PHE A 202 -5.72 6.11 -40.62
C PHE A 202 -4.74 5.25 -41.40
N THR A 203 -3.84 5.88 -42.14
CA THR A 203 -2.62 5.19 -42.56
C THR A 203 -1.71 4.96 -41.34
N ILE A 204 -0.79 4.00 -41.45
CA ILE A 204 0.19 3.75 -40.38
C ILE A 204 1.04 5.00 -40.09
N GLU A 205 1.33 5.83 -41.08
CA GLU A 205 2.07 7.08 -40.91
C GLU A 205 1.26 8.11 -40.11
N GLN A 206 -0.01 8.32 -40.49
CA GLN A 206 -0.92 9.22 -39.76
C GLN A 206 -1.14 8.77 -38.32
N TRP A 207 -1.35 7.47 -38.10
CA TRP A 207 -1.54 6.92 -36.76
C TRP A 207 -0.29 7.12 -35.89
N ASN A 208 0.91 6.88 -36.43
CA ASN A 208 2.16 7.14 -35.71
C ASN A 208 2.31 8.61 -35.28
N GLU A 209 2.00 9.54 -36.17
CA GLU A 209 2.07 10.98 -35.88
C GLU A 209 1.07 11.37 -34.79
N LEU A 210 -0.21 11.03 -34.96
CA LEU A 210 -1.27 11.35 -34.00
C LEU A 210 -1.06 10.68 -32.63
N HIS A 211 -0.58 9.42 -32.62
CA HIS A 211 -0.25 8.73 -31.36
C HIS A 211 0.87 9.47 -30.62
N LYS A 212 1.91 9.91 -31.33
CA LYS A 212 3.01 10.66 -30.73
C LYS A 212 2.53 11.99 -30.14
N GLU A 213 1.74 12.74 -30.89
CA GLU A 213 1.15 14.00 -30.41
C GLU A 213 0.29 13.81 -29.17
N GLU A 214 -0.56 12.78 -29.15
CA GLU A 214 -1.37 12.45 -27.98
C GLU A 214 -0.50 12.11 -26.77
N ARG A 215 0.57 11.32 -26.96
CA ARG A 215 1.51 10.99 -25.88
C ARG A 215 2.21 12.21 -25.33
N ASP A 216 2.60 13.15 -26.18
CA ASP A 216 3.26 14.39 -25.74
C ASP A 216 2.29 15.35 -25.05
N TYR A 217 1.05 15.44 -25.52
CA TYR A 217 -0.02 16.15 -24.83
C TYR A 217 -0.29 15.59 -23.43
N GLN A 218 -0.43 14.26 -23.29
CA GLN A 218 -0.65 13.60 -21.99
C GLN A 218 0.50 13.85 -21.02
N LYS A 219 1.76 13.80 -21.49
CA LYS A 219 2.93 14.15 -20.67
C LYS A 219 2.86 15.60 -20.21
N MET A 220 2.57 16.55 -21.11
CA MET A 220 2.47 17.97 -20.78
C MET A 220 1.40 18.23 -19.71
N VAL A 221 0.19 17.67 -19.89
CA VAL A 221 -0.90 17.78 -18.91
C VAL A 221 -0.48 17.21 -17.56
N SER A 222 0.16 16.03 -17.54
CA SER A 222 0.62 15.40 -16.29
C SER A 222 1.66 16.24 -15.54
N VAL A 223 2.55 16.94 -16.26
CA VAL A 223 3.53 17.85 -15.67
C VAL A 223 2.84 19.09 -15.11
N GLN A 224 1.91 19.67 -15.85
CA GLN A 224 1.17 20.84 -15.40
C GLN A 224 0.36 20.53 -14.14
N SER A 225 -0.40 19.44 -14.12
CA SER A 225 -1.18 19.04 -12.94
C SER A 225 -0.31 18.82 -11.70
N LYS A 226 0.89 18.25 -11.86
CA LYS A 226 1.86 18.10 -10.76
C LYS A 226 2.41 19.45 -10.28
N ARG A 227 2.58 20.43 -11.16
CA ARG A 227 2.98 21.80 -10.80
C ARG A 227 1.87 22.52 -10.05
N ASP A 228 0.66 22.50 -10.59
CA ASP A 228 -0.52 23.10 -9.96
C ASP A 228 -0.75 22.53 -8.56
N GLU A 229 -0.57 21.21 -8.39
CA GLU A 229 -0.70 20.58 -7.09
C GLU A 229 0.38 21.02 -6.11
N ARG A 230 1.64 21.12 -6.55
CA ARG A 230 2.72 21.66 -5.72
C ARG A 230 2.44 23.11 -5.32
N GLU A 231 1.97 23.93 -6.25
CA GLU A 231 1.60 25.32 -5.98
C GLU A 231 0.44 25.39 -4.98
N ARG A 232 -0.59 24.55 -5.12
CA ARG A 232 -1.69 24.44 -4.14
C ARG A 232 -1.21 24.05 -2.76
N ILE A 233 -0.32 23.06 -2.64
CA ILE A 233 0.26 22.62 -1.37
C ILE A 233 1.09 23.76 -0.75
N VAL A 234 1.92 24.43 -1.54
CA VAL A 234 2.73 25.57 -1.09
C VAL A 234 1.83 26.70 -0.59
N GLU A 235 0.79 27.05 -1.34
CA GLU A 235 -0.17 28.10 -0.96
C GLU A 235 -0.95 27.73 0.30
N ALA A 236 -1.39 26.47 0.41
CA ALA A 236 -2.12 25.97 1.57
C ALA A 236 -1.27 25.96 2.86
N ASN A 237 0.05 25.78 2.72
CA ASN A 237 1.00 25.74 3.83
C ASN A 237 1.52 27.12 4.26
N LYS A 238 1.18 28.20 3.55
CA LYS A 238 1.53 29.55 4.00
C LYS A 238 0.86 29.85 5.35
N PRO A 239 1.59 30.46 6.30
CA PRO A 239 1.02 30.78 7.60
C PRO A 239 -0.10 31.81 7.45
N LEU A 240 -1.09 31.78 8.34
CA LEU A 240 -1.98 32.93 8.52
C LEU A 240 -1.18 34.10 9.11
N PRO A 241 -1.52 35.36 8.76
CA PRO A 241 -0.87 36.51 9.38
C PRO A 241 -1.07 36.51 10.89
N LYS A 242 -0.07 36.97 11.64
CA LYS A 242 -0.07 37.03 13.11
C LYS A 242 0.49 38.36 13.60
N VAL A 243 0.10 38.76 14.80
CA VAL A 243 0.70 39.90 15.51
C VAL A 243 2.20 39.65 15.69
N GLY A 244 3.00 40.68 15.45
CA GLY A 244 4.47 40.62 15.48
C GLY A 244 5.13 40.32 14.13
N MET A 245 4.37 39.89 13.11
CA MET A 245 4.93 39.72 11.76
C MET A 245 5.32 41.08 11.16
N THR A 246 6.36 41.09 10.34
CA THR A 246 6.71 42.19 9.46
C THR A 246 5.73 42.30 8.28
N SER A 247 5.68 43.46 7.65
CA SER A 247 4.92 43.68 6.41
C SER A 247 5.29 42.67 5.31
N ASN A 248 6.57 42.29 5.18
CA ASN A 248 7.01 41.28 4.21
C ASN A 248 6.49 39.88 4.55
N GLU A 249 6.55 39.46 5.80
CA GLU A 249 6.00 38.16 6.24
C GLU A 249 4.49 38.08 6.04
N VAL A 250 3.77 39.21 6.19
CA VAL A 250 2.33 39.29 5.86
C VAL A 250 2.09 39.13 4.36
N LEU A 251 2.92 39.74 3.50
CA LEU A 251 2.81 39.60 2.04
C LEU A 251 3.10 38.17 1.56
N GLU A 252 3.94 37.44 2.29
CA GLU A 252 4.24 36.02 2.04
C GLU A 252 3.26 35.06 2.72
N SER A 253 2.39 35.57 3.60
CA SER A 253 1.35 34.81 4.29
C SER A 253 0.21 34.40 3.35
N ARG A 254 -0.71 33.58 3.88
CA ARG A 254 -1.93 33.15 3.17
C ARG A 254 -2.88 34.30 2.83
N TRP A 255 -2.76 35.46 3.47
CA TRP A 255 -3.56 36.63 3.11
C TRP A 255 -2.95 37.40 1.93
N GLY A 256 -1.63 37.29 1.72
CA GLY A 256 -0.95 37.90 0.58
C GLY A 256 -1.07 39.42 0.54
N LYS A 257 -1.20 39.97 -0.67
CA LYS A 257 -1.31 41.42 -0.90
C LYS A 257 -2.68 41.97 -0.49
N PRO A 258 -2.75 43.10 0.23
CA PRO A 258 -4.01 43.74 0.56
C PRO A 258 -4.66 44.37 -0.68
N GLU A 259 -5.99 44.52 -0.67
CA GLU A 259 -6.72 45.27 -1.69
C GLU A 259 -6.49 46.78 -1.55
N LYS A 260 -6.29 47.25 -0.31
CA LYS A 260 -6.07 48.66 -0.01
C LYS A 260 -5.17 48.85 1.20
N VAL A 261 -4.28 49.83 1.12
CA VAL A 261 -3.44 50.28 2.23
C VAL A 261 -3.75 51.74 2.55
N ASN A 262 -4.19 52.01 3.77
CA ASN A 262 -4.30 53.36 4.32
C ASN A 262 -3.07 53.64 5.18
N ARG A 263 -2.30 54.68 4.85
CA ARG A 263 -1.04 55.00 5.54
C ARG A 263 -1.11 56.39 6.18
N THR A 264 -0.60 56.51 7.40
CA THR A 264 -0.45 57.78 8.13
C THR A 264 0.96 57.87 8.69
N THR A 265 1.69 58.91 8.30
CA THR A 265 3.03 59.20 8.81
C THR A 265 2.97 60.37 9.77
N THR A 266 3.54 60.20 10.95
CA THR A 266 3.72 61.27 11.95
C THR A 266 5.20 61.54 12.15
N ALA A 267 5.55 62.58 12.93
CA ALA A 267 6.93 62.90 13.24
C ALA A 267 7.71 61.74 13.90
N ASN A 268 7.02 60.82 14.58
CA ASN A 268 7.66 59.81 15.44
C ASN A 268 7.38 58.35 15.02
N ARG A 269 6.46 58.11 14.06
CA ARG A 269 6.08 56.76 13.61
C ARG A 269 5.23 56.76 12.34
N VAL A 270 5.18 55.61 11.68
CA VAL A 270 4.31 55.28 10.55
C VAL A 270 3.27 54.27 10.99
N ARG A 271 1.99 54.53 10.70
CA ARG A 271 0.88 53.61 10.93
C ARG A 271 0.21 53.24 9.62
N GLU A 272 -0.12 51.97 9.47
CA GLU A 272 -0.78 51.44 8.29
C GLU A 272 -1.97 50.56 8.67
N GLN A 273 -3.03 50.64 7.88
CA GLN A 273 -4.15 49.72 7.91
C GLN A 273 -4.27 49.07 6.53
N TRP A 274 -4.12 47.76 6.48
CA TRP A 274 -4.22 46.95 5.28
C TRP A 274 -5.59 46.26 5.29
N ALA A 275 -6.36 46.47 4.23
CA ALA A 275 -7.70 45.92 4.07
C ALA A 275 -7.69 44.74 3.08
N TYR A 276 -8.43 43.70 3.43
CA TYR A 276 -8.58 42.45 2.69
C TYR A 276 -10.08 42.13 2.48
N PRO A 277 -10.41 41.23 1.54
CA PRO A 277 -11.79 40.76 1.36
C PRO A 277 -12.40 40.21 2.65
N ASN A 278 -13.73 40.17 2.72
CA ASN A 278 -14.50 39.65 3.85
C ASN A 278 -14.31 40.45 5.16
N PHE A 279 -14.17 41.76 5.07
CA PHE A 279 -14.04 42.67 6.22
C PHE A 279 -12.85 42.36 7.13
N LYS A 280 -11.75 41.91 6.53
CA LYS A 280 -10.51 41.55 7.21
C LYS A 280 -9.50 42.70 7.17
N TYR A 281 -8.79 42.92 8.28
CA TYR A 281 -7.86 44.04 8.41
C TYR A 281 -6.60 43.67 9.20
N ILE A 282 -5.47 44.21 8.77
CA ILE A 282 -4.19 44.15 9.49
C ILE A 282 -3.76 45.58 9.82
N TYR A 283 -3.35 45.82 11.05
CA TYR A 283 -2.83 47.10 11.51
C TYR A 283 -1.34 46.98 11.77
N LEU A 284 -0.54 47.88 11.19
CA LEU A 284 0.91 47.90 11.36
C LEU A 284 1.36 49.23 11.97
N GLU A 285 2.37 49.16 12.85
CA GLU A 285 3.14 50.32 13.32
C GLU A 285 4.61 50.07 12.96
N ASP A 286 5.21 51.00 12.21
CA ASP A 286 6.58 50.93 11.70
C ASP A 286 6.93 49.61 10.98
N GLY A 287 5.95 49.08 10.22
CA GLY A 287 6.10 47.87 9.42
C GLY A 287 5.90 46.56 10.19
N ILE A 288 5.51 46.60 11.48
CA ILE A 288 5.22 45.43 12.30
C ILE A 288 3.72 45.34 12.61
N VAL A 289 3.13 44.16 12.45
CA VAL A 289 1.72 43.90 12.76
C VAL A 289 1.48 44.06 14.26
N THR A 290 0.58 44.98 14.62
CA THR A 290 0.16 45.24 16.00
C THR A 290 -1.23 44.69 16.31
N ALA A 291 -2.10 44.55 15.30
CA ALA A 291 -3.42 43.96 15.46
C ALA A 291 -3.94 43.35 14.16
N ILE A 292 -4.82 42.35 14.29
CA ILE A 292 -5.54 41.70 13.19
C ILE A 292 -7.03 41.65 13.55
N LYS A 293 -7.88 41.88 12.56
CA LYS A 293 -9.33 41.69 12.63
C LYS A 293 -9.73 40.76 11.49
N ASP A 294 -10.31 39.61 11.81
CA ASP A 294 -10.64 38.55 10.85
C ASP A 294 -12.06 37.99 10.96
#